data_AF-A0A369RQ28-F1
#
_entry.id   AF-A0A369RQ28-F1
#
_cell.length_a   1.000
_cell.length_b   1.000
_cell.length_c   1.000
_cell.angle_alpha   90.00
_cell.angle_beta   90.00
_cell.angle_gamma   90.00
#
_symmetry.space_group_name_H-M   'P 1'
#
loop_
_entity.id
_entity.type
_entity.pdbx_description
1 polymer ?
#
loop_
_entity_poly.entity_id
_entity_poly.type
_entity_poly.pdbx_seq_one_letter_code
_entity_poly.pdbx_strand_id
1 'polypeptide(L)'
;MYALSKVVKLPCLFTAAMVIHIYLNLGNISNIELCKKLKILGVNLNMEWKENIQSIGEICAYLSSSLEANSRLSDTLFIFDDIWKKDHYEYLSFAKKSISTSRFKYLENELDHHCIRLQENLTDDEAIELLALLAVNDNDQTLHQNQVKTLGQNRAVKNVIDSCQGLPLAISLIGRLGLKTEKEWNQAKDIIAKKSAPTKLAHYDFNLYGTLQLSVDSLENKRLFEQLAVFKRVGIPIQSIASLWDCEKSEAHLHLIEMNNKSLLTYDEEKSHCVLHDLMVDYLQQRLYSHNSNQDYRKSLNKTLIDGYRNQCHGKWNTFPDDGYFYPNLIYHALIAENDEHLQSIMTDFDWMTRKIEIDRTIYYLDCDLTNYIDYLKKRNKVGY
;
A
#
# COMPACT_ATOMS: atom_id res chain seq x y z
N MET A 1 -6.19 -7.16 -6.88
CA MET A 1 -7.07 -6.71 -7.98
C MET A 1 -8.01 -5.66 -7.41
N TYR A 2 -7.59 -4.39 -7.44
CA TYR A 2 -8.48 -3.25 -7.25
C TYR A 2 -8.61 -2.58 -8.62
N ALA A 3 -9.58 -3.04 -9.42
CA ALA A 3 -10.02 -2.35 -10.62
C ALA A 3 -11.30 -3.02 -11.13
N LEU A 4 -12.46 -2.57 -10.65
CA LEU A 4 -13.71 -2.66 -11.40
C LEU A 4 -14.40 -1.30 -11.32
N SER A 5 -13.83 -0.31 -12.02
CA SER A 5 -14.56 0.91 -12.39
C SER A 5 -15.36 0.62 -13.66
N LYS A 6 -16.52 -0.03 -13.51
CA LYS A 6 -17.53 -0.01 -14.58
C LYS A 6 -18.24 1.34 -14.48
N VAL A 7 -17.75 2.33 -15.23
CA VAL A 7 -18.44 3.62 -15.41
C VAL A 7 -19.74 3.33 -16.16
N VAL A 8 -20.84 3.19 -15.41
CA VAL A 8 -22.18 3.17 -15.99
C VAL A 8 -22.50 4.60 -16.41
N LYS A 9 -22.55 4.82 -17.72
CA LYS A 9 -22.97 6.08 -18.33
C LYS A 9 -24.48 6.24 -18.10
N LEU A 10 -24.87 6.87 -17.00
CA LEU A 10 -26.25 7.30 -16.76
C LEU A 10 -26.59 8.44 -17.74
N PRO A 11 -27.78 8.43 -18.38
CA PRO A 11 -28.16 9.48 -19.31
C PRO A 11 -28.32 10.82 -18.58
N CYS A 12 -27.66 11.85 -19.14
CA CYS A 12 -27.67 13.22 -18.68
C CYS A 12 -29.09 13.72 -18.39
N LEU A 13 -29.34 14.19 -17.16
CA LEU A 13 -30.32 15.24 -16.83
C LEU A 13 -30.29 15.56 -15.33
N PHE A 14 -29.15 15.99 -14.76
CA PHE A 14 -29.15 16.64 -13.45
C PHE A 14 -28.06 17.71 -13.37
N THR A 15 -28.44 18.90 -12.89
CA THR A 15 -27.57 20.00 -12.50
C THR A 15 -26.44 19.46 -11.62
N ALA A 16 -25.20 19.52 -12.10
CA ALA A 16 -24.06 18.93 -11.43
C ALA A 16 -23.73 19.67 -10.12
N ALA A 17 -24.28 19.20 -9.00
CA ALA A 17 -23.62 19.35 -7.72
C ALA A 17 -22.34 18.50 -7.80
N MET A 18 -21.18 19.15 -7.71
CA MET A 18 -19.89 18.48 -7.73
C MET A 18 -19.79 17.63 -6.45
N VAL A 19 -20.01 16.31 -6.56
CA VAL A 19 -19.89 15.41 -5.42
C VAL A 19 -18.41 15.34 -5.05
N ILE A 20 -18.08 15.81 -3.85
CA ILE A 20 -16.74 15.66 -3.30
C ILE A 20 -16.59 14.21 -2.87
N HIS A 21 -15.50 13.57 -3.28
CA HIS A 21 -15.15 12.21 -2.86
C HIS A 21 -13.91 12.25 -1.99
N ILE A 22 -13.95 11.62 -0.83
CA ILE A 22 -12.81 11.53 0.09
C ILE A 22 -12.50 10.06 0.32
N TYR A 23 -11.26 9.68 0.00
CA TYR A 23 -10.77 8.33 0.17
C TYR A 23 -9.80 8.26 1.36
N LEU A 24 -10.03 7.31 2.26
CA LEU A 24 -9.15 7.00 3.39
C LEU A 24 -8.82 5.51 3.38
N ASN A 25 -7.55 5.18 3.16
CA ASN A 25 -7.04 3.84 3.43
C ASN A 25 -6.72 3.72 4.93
N LEU A 26 -7.39 2.79 5.62
CA LEU A 26 -7.29 2.59 7.06
C LEU A 26 -6.39 1.40 7.41
N GLY A 27 -6.63 0.22 6.84
CA GLY A 27 -5.88 -0.99 7.15
C GLY A 27 -5.96 -1.40 8.63
N ASN A 28 -4.98 -2.18 9.09
CA ASN A 28 -4.87 -2.62 10.48
C ASN A 28 -4.20 -1.57 11.38
N ILE A 29 -4.94 -0.53 11.76
CA ILE A 29 -4.43 0.57 12.59
C ILE A 29 -5.00 0.57 14.00
N SER A 30 -4.27 1.16 14.95
CA SER A 30 -4.73 1.49 16.30
C SER A 30 -5.72 2.66 16.32
N ASN A 31 -6.50 2.79 17.40
CA ASN A 31 -7.42 3.91 17.58
C ASN A 31 -6.65 5.25 17.67
N ILE A 32 -5.40 5.19 18.14
CA ILE A 32 -4.48 6.35 18.15
C ILE A 32 -4.12 6.76 16.72
N GLU A 33 -3.80 5.80 15.86
CA GLU A 33 -3.50 6.06 14.43
C GLU A 33 -4.75 6.51 13.66
N LEU A 34 -5.91 5.94 13.95
CA LEU A 34 -7.18 6.41 13.39
C LEU A 34 -7.46 7.86 13.81
N CYS A 35 -7.31 8.18 15.10
CA CYS A 35 -7.40 9.54 15.62
C CYS A 35 -6.49 10.50 14.85
N LYS A 36 -5.23 10.13 14.60
CA LYS A 36 -4.31 10.92 13.78
C LYS A 36 -4.84 11.14 12.35
N LYS A 37 -5.29 10.08 11.67
CA LYS A 37 -5.88 10.18 10.32
C LYS A 37 -7.11 11.10 10.27
N LEU A 38 -7.98 11.02 11.28
CA LEU A 38 -9.17 11.87 11.36
C LEU A 38 -8.83 13.34 11.67
N LYS A 39 -7.77 13.60 12.47
CA LYS A 39 -7.25 14.96 12.65
C LYS A 39 -6.78 15.58 11.35
N ILE A 40 -6.01 14.81 10.56
CA ILE A 40 -5.55 15.23 9.22
C ILE A 40 -6.75 15.51 8.31
N LEU A 41 -7.74 14.62 8.32
CA LEU A 41 -8.96 14.81 7.54
C LEU A 41 -9.64 16.15 7.85
N GLY A 42 -9.79 16.51 9.13
CA GLY A 42 -10.36 17.81 9.48
C GLY A 42 -9.51 18.98 8.98
N VAL A 43 -8.18 18.91 9.09
CA VAL A 43 -7.28 19.96 8.54
C VAL A 43 -7.45 20.08 7.02
N ASN A 44 -7.53 18.95 6.30
CA ASN A 44 -7.74 18.92 4.85
C ASN A 44 -9.11 19.46 4.43
N LEU A 45 -10.09 19.41 5.33
CA LEU A 45 -11.41 20.01 5.17
C LEU A 45 -11.45 21.49 5.62
N ASN A 46 -10.28 22.10 5.83
CA ASN A 46 -10.11 23.46 6.35
C ASN A 46 -10.82 23.68 7.70
N MET A 47 -10.84 22.66 8.56
CA MET A 47 -11.38 22.77 9.91
C MET A 47 -10.30 23.22 10.88
N GLU A 48 -10.63 24.21 11.71
CA GLU A 48 -9.80 24.60 12.84
C GLU A 48 -10.16 23.74 14.05
N TRP A 49 -9.21 22.92 14.50
CA TRP A 49 -9.37 22.15 15.73
C TRP A 49 -9.31 23.11 16.93
N LYS A 50 -10.33 23.08 17.80
CA LYS A 50 -10.26 23.79 19.08
C LYS A 50 -9.09 23.24 19.90
N GLU A 51 -8.32 24.13 20.51
CA GLU A 51 -7.23 23.75 21.43
C GLU A 51 -7.80 22.80 22.48
N ASN A 52 -7.21 21.60 22.59
CA ASN A 52 -7.55 20.52 23.55
C ASN A 52 -8.46 19.36 23.09
N ILE A 53 -8.68 19.12 21.79
CA ILE A 53 -9.35 17.87 21.35
C ILE A 53 -8.41 16.66 21.48
N GLN A 54 -8.69 15.78 22.44
CA GLN A 54 -7.82 14.65 22.78
C GLN A 54 -8.44 13.29 22.43
N SER A 55 -9.77 13.15 22.52
CA SER A 55 -10.43 11.87 22.28
C SER A 55 -10.89 11.71 20.83
N ILE A 56 -10.93 10.47 20.36
CA ILE A 56 -11.50 10.15 19.04
C ILE A 56 -12.98 10.52 18.94
N GLY A 57 -13.75 10.38 20.02
CA GLY A 57 -15.16 10.76 20.06
C GLY A 57 -15.39 12.26 19.84
N GLU A 58 -14.58 13.13 20.46
CA GLU A 58 -14.64 14.58 20.24
C GLU A 58 -14.31 14.95 18.79
N ILE A 59 -13.31 14.29 18.19
CA ILE A 59 -12.93 14.48 16.78
C ILE A 59 -14.12 14.13 15.88
N CYS A 60 -14.73 12.96 16.08
CA CYS A 60 -15.88 12.50 15.30
C CYS A 60 -17.08 13.43 15.45
N ALA A 61 -17.39 13.90 16.66
CA ALA A 61 -18.47 14.84 16.91
C ALA A 61 -18.25 16.20 16.22
N TYR A 62 -17.00 16.67 16.21
CA TYR A 62 -16.63 17.91 15.51
C TYR A 62 -16.72 17.74 13.99
N LEU A 63 -16.17 16.64 13.45
CA LEU A 63 -16.31 16.30 12.02
C LEU A 63 -17.78 16.26 11.60
N SER A 64 -18.63 15.58 12.38
CA SER A 64 -20.07 15.50 12.11
C SER A 64 -20.71 16.89 12.07
N SER A 65 -20.45 17.70 13.10
CA SER A 65 -21.02 19.05 13.22
C SER A 65 -20.57 19.96 12.07
N SER A 66 -19.29 19.90 11.69
CA SER A 66 -18.74 20.70 10.59
C SER A 66 -19.24 20.26 9.21
N LEU A 67 -19.44 18.97 8.99
CA LEU A 67 -20.03 18.45 7.74
C LEU A 67 -21.51 18.82 7.62
N GLU A 68 -22.26 18.82 8.73
CA GLU A 68 -23.66 19.24 8.75
C GLU A 68 -23.83 20.75 8.54
N ALA A 69 -22.96 21.56 9.14
CA ALA A 69 -23.00 23.01 9.01
C ALA A 69 -22.61 23.50 7.60
N ASN A 70 -21.85 22.70 6.84
CA ASN A 70 -21.37 23.07 5.52
C ASN A 70 -22.11 22.32 4.42
N SER A 71 -23.09 22.99 3.79
CA SER A 71 -23.91 22.41 2.72
C SER A 71 -23.14 21.92 1.50
N ARG A 72 -21.89 22.37 1.28
CA ARG A 72 -21.03 21.84 0.23
C ARG A 72 -20.39 20.51 0.61
N LEU A 73 -20.11 20.31 1.90
CA LEU A 73 -19.47 19.10 2.41
C LEU A 73 -20.49 18.04 2.87
N SER A 74 -21.74 18.42 3.13
CA SER A 74 -22.80 17.50 3.57
C SER A 74 -23.13 16.40 2.54
N ASP A 75 -22.83 16.64 1.27
CA ASP A 75 -23.04 15.67 0.17
C ASP A 75 -21.78 14.87 -0.19
N THR A 76 -20.71 14.99 0.59
CA THR A 76 -19.45 14.26 0.38
C THR A 76 -19.65 12.76 0.48
N LEU A 77 -19.13 12.00 -0.48
CA LEU A 77 -19.01 10.54 -0.39
C LEU A 77 -17.66 10.16 0.21
N PHE A 78 -17.68 9.45 1.33
CA PHE A 78 -16.49 8.90 1.95
C PHE A 78 -16.24 7.45 1.49
N ILE A 79 -14.99 7.11 1.23
CA ILE A 79 -14.57 5.75 0.90
C ILE A 79 -13.54 5.33 1.95
N PHE A 80 -13.93 4.41 2.83
CA PHE A 80 -13.08 3.85 3.88
C PHE A 80 -12.57 2.47 3.45
N ASP A 81 -11.32 2.40 3.03
CA ASP A 81 -10.74 1.18 2.50
C ASP A 81 -10.03 0.36 3.59
N ASP A 82 -10.28 -0.95 3.55
CA ASP A 82 -9.70 -2.00 4.39
C ASP A 82 -9.88 -1.74 5.89
N ILE A 83 -11.13 -1.73 6.38
CA ILE A 83 -11.41 -1.59 7.82
C ILE A 83 -11.16 -2.92 8.53
N TRP A 84 -10.19 -2.96 9.44
CA TRP A 84 -9.87 -4.18 10.19
C TRP A 84 -10.62 -4.33 11.51
N LYS A 85 -10.92 -3.23 12.22
CA LYS A 85 -11.48 -3.29 13.58
C LYS A 85 -12.94 -2.90 13.61
N LYS A 86 -13.73 -3.63 14.39
CA LYS A 86 -15.17 -3.43 14.52
C LYS A 86 -15.54 -2.05 15.05
N ASP A 87 -14.85 -1.58 16.08
CA ASP A 87 -15.13 -0.28 16.73
C ASP A 87 -14.85 0.92 15.80
N HIS A 88 -14.02 0.75 14.76
CA HIS A 88 -13.80 1.82 13.79
C HIS A 88 -15.06 2.23 13.03
N TYR A 89 -16.03 1.33 12.82
CA TYR A 89 -17.30 1.70 12.19
C TYR A 89 -18.06 2.75 13.00
N GLU A 90 -18.02 2.66 14.33
CA GLU A 90 -18.65 3.64 15.22
C GLU A 90 -17.99 5.02 15.07
N TYR A 91 -16.66 5.09 15.06
CA TYR A 91 -15.93 6.34 14.88
C TYR A 91 -16.08 6.96 13.49
N LEU A 92 -16.45 6.17 12.47
CA LEU A 92 -16.64 6.65 11.11
C LEU A 92 -18.09 7.05 10.80
N SER A 93 -19.01 6.88 11.77
CA SER A 93 -20.44 7.19 11.63
C SER A 93 -20.76 8.66 11.35
N PHE A 94 -19.81 9.58 11.56
CA PHE A 94 -19.94 10.98 11.14
C PHE A 94 -20.16 11.12 9.62
N ALA A 95 -19.69 10.14 8.83
CA ALA A 95 -19.81 10.11 7.37
C ALA A 95 -21.10 9.41 6.92
N LYS A 96 -22.19 10.17 6.84
CA LYS A 96 -23.53 9.67 6.47
C LYS A 96 -23.60 9.02 5.09
N LYS A 97 -22.77 9.47 4.15
CA LYS A 97 -22.63 8.88 2.81
C LYS A 97 -21.25 8.23 2.73
N SER A 98 -21.18 6.92 2.93
CA SER A 98 -19.92 6.21 2.91
C SER A 98 -20.00 4.84 2.24
N ILE A 99 -18.88 4.42 1.67
CA ILE A 99 -18.61 3.05 1.20
C ILE A 99 -17.43 2.55 2.00
N SER A 100 -17.54 1.34 2.55
CA SER A 100 -16.46 0.71 3.30
C SER A 100 -16.11 -0.64 2.70
N THR A 101 -14.82 -0.98 2.67
CA THR A 101 -14.35 -2.33 2.35
C THR A 101 -13.75 -2.96 3.61
N SER A 102 -13.91 -4.27 3.78
CA SER A 102 -13.32 -5.02 4.90
C SER A 102 -13.18 -6.49 4.53
N ARG A 103 -12.18 -7.13 5.12
CA ARG A 103 -11.98 -8.59 5.08
C ARG A 103 -12.87 -9.31 6.10
N PHE A 104 -13.37 -8.59 7.10
CA PHE A 104 -14.09 -9.15 8.23
C PHE A 104 -15.58 -8.85 8.10
N LYS A 105 -16.41 -9.88 8.34
CA LYS A 105 -17.84 -9.70 8.49
C LYS A 105 -18.17 -9.43 9.96
N TYR A 106 -18.73 -8.26 10.23
CA TYR A 106 -19.32 -7.93 11.52
C TYR A 106 -20.84 -7.97 11.37
N LEU A 107 -21.48 -8.94 12.03
CA LEU A 107 -22.92 -9.20 11.87
C LEU A 107 -23.78 -7.98 12.24
N GLU A 108 -23.33 -7.19 13.19
CA GLU A 108 -24.03 -5.99 13.64
C GLU A 108 -24.12 -4.92 12.56
N ASN A 109 -23.14 -4.86 11.64
CA ASN A 109 -23.17 -3.89 10.54
C ASN A 109 -24.31 -4.17 9.56
N GLU A 110 -24.87 -5.38 9.52
CA GLU A 110 -26.03 -5.69 8.65
C GLU A 110 -27.33 -5.05 9.17
N LEU A 111 -27.35 -4.53 10.40
CA LEU A 111 -28.52 -3.87 10.99
C LEU A 111 -28.74 -2.46 10.43
N ASP A 112 -27.66 -1.79 10.05
CA ASP A 112 -27.59 -0.37 9.74
C ASP A 112 -26.84 -0.06 8.43
N HIS A 113 -26.21 -1.06 7.80
CA HIS A 113 -25.51 -0.90 6.51
C HIS A 113 -25.98 -1.91 5.45
N HIS A 114 -25.92 -1.50 4.18
CA HIS A 114 -26.12 -2.40 3.05
C HIS A 114 -24.83 -3.18 2.75
N CYS A 115 -24.74 -4.42 3.25
CA CYS A 115 -23.57 -5.27 3.06
C CYS A 115 -23.62 -6.06 1.75
N ILE A 116 -22.59 -5.89 0.90
CA ILE A 116 -22.40 -6.70 -0.33
C ILE A 116 -21.28 -7.69 -0.06
N ARG A 117 -21.58 -8.99 -0.13
CA ARG A 117 -20.58 -10.04 -0.04
C ARG A 117 -20.02 -10.35 -1.42
N LEU A 118 -18.73 -10.10 -1.60
CA LEU A 118 -18.00 -10.52 -2.80
C LEU A 118 -17.49 -11.95 -2.60
N GLN A 119 -17.48 -12.72 -3.70
CA GLN A 119 -16.74 -13.98 -3.73
C GLN A 119 -15.25 -13.68 -3.72
N GLU A 120 -14.49 -14.46 -2.96
CA GLU A 120 -13.05 -14.30 -2.83
C GLU A 120 -12.32 -14.73 -4.12
N ASN A 121 -12.86 -15.76 -4.77
CA ASN A 121 -12.24 -16.44 -5.90
C ASN A 121 -13.02 -16.14 -7.18
N LEU A 122 -12.30 -15.96 -8.28
CA LEU A 122 -12.87 -15.94 -9.62
C LEU A 122 -13.34 -17.34 -10.00
N THR A 123 -14.40 -17.40 -10.80
CA THR A 123 -14.75 -18.60 -11.55
C THR A 123 -13.68 -18.93 -12.59
N ASP A 124 -13.67 -20.17 -13.10
CA ASP A 124 -12.75 -20.57 -14.17
C ASP A 124 -12.84 -19.65 -15.38
N ASP A 125 -14.06 -19.29 -15.80
CA ASP A 125 -14.30 -18.42 -16.95
C ASP A 125 -13.77 -17.01 -16.70
N GLU A 126 -13.99 -16.44 -15.50
CA GLU A 126 -13.43 -15.13 -15.12
C GLU A 126 -11.90 -15.16 -15.01
N ALA A 127 -11.32 -16.27 -14.53
CA ALA A 127 -9.87 -16.43 -14.45
C ALA A 127 -9.25 -16.56 -15.85
N ILE A 128 -9.88 -17.30 -16.77
CA ILE A 128 -9.46 -17.40 -18.17
C ILE A 128 -9.57 -16.04 -18.87
N GLU A 129 -10.68 -15.33 -18.65
CA GLU A 129 -10.89 -13.98 -19.17
C GLU A 129 -9.78 -13.03 -18.69
N LEU A 130 -9.47 -13.05 -17.39
CA LEU A 130 -8.38 -12.25 -16.84
C LEU A 130 -7.02 -12.61 -17.46
N LEU A 131 -6.71 -13.90 -17.62
CA LEU A 131 -5.47 -14.33 -18.26
C LEU A 131 -5.40 -13.85 -19.72
N ALA A 132 -6.51 -13.87 -20.45
CA ALA A 132 -6.59 -13.37 -21.82
C ALA A 132 -6.37 -11.86 -21.90
N LEU A 133 -6.99 -11.09 -21.00
CA LEU A 133 -6.81 -9.64 -20.87
C LEU A 133 -5.35 -9.26 -20.56
N LEU A 134 -4.63 -10.09 -19.80
CA LEU A 134 -3.24 -9.83 -19.43
C LEU A 134 -2.23 -10.26 -20.52
N ALA A 135 -2.63 -11.19 -21.39
CA ALA A 135 -1.79 -11.70 -22.48
C ALA A 135 -1.81 -10.78 -23.71
N VAL A 136 -2.84 -9.96 -23.87
CA VAL A 136 -3.05 -9.08 -25.03
C VAL A 136 -2.90 -7.63 -24.60
N ASN A 137 -1.95 -6.90 -25.19
CA ASN A 137 -1.78 -5.46 -24.95
C ASN A 137 -2.70 -4.58 -25.82
N ASP A 138 -3.37 -5.16 -26.82
CA ASP A 138 -4.19 -4.44 -27.80
C ASP A 138 -5.70 -4.64 -27.61
N ASN A 139 -6.48 -3.60 -27.89
CA ASN A 139 -7.95 -3.63 -27.87
C ASN A 139 -8.57 -4.45 -29.02
N ASP A 140 -7.84 -5.39 -29.62
CA ASP A 140 -8.35 -6.27 -30.67
C ASP A 140 -9.25 -7.36 -30.07
N GLN A 141 -10.57 -7.13 -30.18
CA GLN A 141 -11.59 -8.06 -29.69
C GLN A 141 -11.48 -9.46 -30.31
N THR A 142 -11.00 -9.58 -31.55
CA THR A 142 -10.88 -10.87 -32.24
C THR A 142 -9.71 -11.66 -31.67
N LEU A 143 -8.57 -11.00 -31.44
CA LEU A 143 -7.41 -11.62 -30.81
C LEU A 143 -7.74 -12.04 -29.36
N HIS A 144 -8.41 -11.18 -28.62
CA HIS A 144 -8.87 -11.47 -27.27
C HIS A 144 -9.77 -12.70 -27.20
N GLN A 145 -10.82 -12.78 -28.04
CA GLN A 145 -11.73 -13.93 -28.07
C GLN A 145 -11.02 -15.24 -28.45
N ASN A 146 -10.07 -15.19 -29.39
CA ASN A 146 -9.25 -16.34 -29.75
C ASN A 146 -8.37 -16.79 -28.58
N GLN A 147 -7.82 -15.84 -27.81
CA GLN A 147 -7.01 -16.11 -26.64
C GLN A 147 -7.83 -16.78 -25.53
N VAL A 148 -9.02 -16.25 -25.21
CA VAL A 148 -9.97 -16.85 -24.25
C VAL A 148 -10.27 -18.30 -24.62
N LYS A 149 -10.61 -18.55 -25.90
CA LYS A 149 -10.91 -19.89 -26.39
C LYS A 149 -9.70 -20.83 -26.28
N THR A 150 -8.51 -20.36 -26.65
CA THR A 150 -7.28 -21.16 -26.62
C THR A 150 -6.88 -21.53 -25.18
N LEU A 151 -6.91 -20.55 -24.27
CA LEU A 151 -6.61 -20.76 -22.85
C LEU A 151 -7.63 -21.68 -22.20
N GLY A 152 -8.93 -21.49 -22.48
CA GLY A 152 -10.01 -22.31 -21.91
C GLY A 152 -10.03 -23.77 -22.40
N GLN A 153 -9.41 -24.06 -23.55
CA GLN A 153 -9.24 -25.42 -24.05
C GLN A 153 -7.97 -26.10 -23.49
N ASN A 154 -7.03 -25.33 -22.95
CA ASN A 154 -5.77 -25.86 -22.44
C ASN A 154 -5.92 -26.41 -21.01
N ARG A 155 -5.81 -27.73 -20.86
CA ARG A 155 -5.92 -28.40 -19.55
C ARG A 155 -4.83 -27.95 -18.56
N ALA A 156 -3.63 -27.64 -19.03
CA ALA A 156 -2.56 -27.16 -18.17
C ALA A 156 -2.86 -25.78 -17.57
N VAL A 157 -3.56 -24.91 -18.32
CA VAL A 157 -4.05 -23.61 -17.82
C VAL A 157 -5.06 -23.81 -16.69
N LYS A 158 -6.06 -24.69 -16.89
CA LYS A 158 -7.04 -25.01 -15.84
C LYS A 158 -6.39 -25.53 -14.56
N ASN A 159 -5.44 -26.46 -14.68
CA ASN A 159 -4.72 -26.97 -13.51
C ASN A 159 -3.95 -25.87 -12.75
N VAL A 160 -3.45 -24.85 -13.44
CA VAL A 160 -2.79 -23.69 -12.81
C VAL A 160 -3.82 -22.79 -12.12
N ILE A 161 -4.98 -22.54 -12.73
CA ILE A 161 -6.09 -21.81 -12.12
C ILE A 161 -6.53 -22.51 -10.82
N ASP A 162 -6.69 -23.83 -10.85
CA ASP A 162 -6.99 -24.66 -9.67
C ASP A 162 -5.92 -24.52 -8.58
N SER A 163 -4.64 -24.54 -8.98
CA SER A 163 -3.51 -24.38 -8.05
C SER A 163 -3.46 -22.98 -7.42
N CYS A 164 -3.93 -21.96 -8.14
CA CYS A 164 -4.12 -20.59 -7.66
C CYS A 164 -5.45 -20.40 -6.91
N GLN A 165 -6.31 -21.42 -6.85
CA GLN A 165 -7.67 -21.36 -6.32
C GLN A 165 -8.49 -20.18 -6.87
N GLY A 166 -8.30 -19.80 -8.13
CA GLY A 166 -9.04 -18.68 -8.74
C GLY A 166 -8.78 -17.31 -8.10
N LEU A 167 -7.76 -17.14 -7.26
CA LEU A 167 -7.54 -15.85 -6.58
C LEU A 167 -7.06 -14.76 -7.55
N PRO A 168 -7.74 -13.60 -7.64
CA PRO A 168 -7.45 -12.59 -8.64
C PRO A 168 -5.98 -12.15 -8.72
N LEU A 169 -5.33 -11.96 -7.58
CA LEU A 169 -3.91 -11.58 -7.51
C LEU A 169 -3.00 -12.70 -8.03
N ALA A 170 -3.25 -13.95 -7.64
CA ALA A 170 -2.46 -15.09 -8.08
C ALA A 170 -2.58 -15.32 -9.59
N ILE A 171 -3.81 -15.22 -10.13
CA ILE A 171 -4.05 -15.31 -11.57
C ILE A 171 -3.35 -14.16 -12.31
N SER A 172 -3.37 -12.94 -11.76
CA SER A 172 -2.71 -11.79 -12.36
C SER A 172 -1.18 -11.96 -12.45
N LEU A 173 -0.56 -12.43 -11.36
CA LEU A 173 0.88 -12.71 -11.31
C LEU A 173 1.29 -13.75 -12.36
N ILE A 174 0.53 -14.84 -12.47
CA ILE A 174 0.80 -15.89 -13.47
C ILE A 174 0.55 -15.39 -14.90
N GLY A 175 -0.53 -14.66 -15.13
CA GLY A 175 -0.85 -14.12 -16.47
C GLY A 175 0.26 -13.23 -17.03
N ARG A 176 0.99 -12.52 -16.17
CA ARG A 176 2.10 -11.65 -16.56
C ARG A 176 3.45 -12.35 -16.72
N LEU A 177 3.54 -13.66 -16.46
CA LEU A 177 4.76 -14.44 -16.74
C LEU A 177 4.96 -14.72 -18.23
N GLY A 178 3.93 -14.50 -19.07
CA GLY A 178 4.02 -14.73 -20.51
C GLY A 178 4.19 -16.20 -20.89
N LEU A 179 3.61 -17.12 -20.11
CA LEU A 179 3.65 -18.57 -20.38
C LEU A 179 2.89 -18.89 -21.67
N LYS A 180 3.53 -19.57 -22.63
CA LYS A 180 2.96 -19.85 -23.96
C LYS A 180 2.74 -21.33 -24.20
N THR A 181 3.63 -22.17 -23.71
CA THR A 181 3.66 -23.61 -24.01
C THR A 181 3.08 -24.43 -22.87
N GLU A 182 2.51 -25.59 -23.17
CA GLU A 182 1.99 -26.52 -22.16
C GLU A 182 3.07 -26.94 -21.14
N LYS A 183 4.33 -27.02 -21.56
CA LYS A 183 5.48 -27.30 -20.69
C LYS A 183 5.67 -26.19 -19.64
N GLU A 184 5.63 -24.93 -20.05
CA GLU A 184 5.76 -23.77 -19.17
C GLU A 184 4.61 -23.71 -18.14
N TRP A 185 3.37 -23.94 -18.59
CA TRP A 185 2.20 -24.01 -17.69
C TRP A 185 2.33 -25.15 -16.67
N ASN A 186 2.78 -26.33 -17.09
CA ASN A 186 3.00 -27.45 -16.16
C ASN A 186 4.15 -27.19 -15.19
N GLN A 187 5.22 -26.52 -15.62
CA GLN A 187 6.30 -26.13 -14.71
C GLN A 187 5.83 -25.11 -13.67
N ALA A 188 5.04 -24.11 -14.06
CA ALA A 188 4.44 -23.15 -13.13
C ALA A 188 3.55 -23.85 -12.10
N LYS A 189 2.66 -24.74 -12.56
CA LYS A 189 1.82 -25.60 -11.69
C LYS A 189 2.66 -26.34 -10.66
N ASP A 190 3.72 -27.02 -11.09
CA ASP A 190 4.57 -27.81 -10.19
C ASP A 190 5.26 -26.93 -9.15
N ILE A 191 5.69 -25.72 -9.51
CA ILE A 191 6.30 -24.77 -8.58
C ILE A 191 5.27 -24.28 -7.56
N ILE A 192 4.07 -23.91 -8.00
CA ILE A 192 2.97 -23.46 -7.14
C ILE A 192 2.54 -24.60 -6.20
N ALA A 193 2.48 -25.84 -6.68
CA ALA A 193 2.09 -26.99 -5.87
C ALA A 193 3.18 -27.42 -4.86
N LYS A 194 4.47 -27.31 -5.23
CA LYS A 194 5.60 -27.77 -4.39
C LYS A 194 6.01 -26.79 -3.29
N LYS A 195 5.93 -25.47 -3.54
CA LYS A 195 6.51 -24.46 -2.64
C LYS A 195 5.62 -24.16 -1.42
N SER A 196 5.17 -25.12 -0.63
CA SER A 196 4.49 -24.78 0.63
C SER A 196 5.43 -23.90 1.47
N ALA A 197 4.99 -22.66 1.76
CA ALA A 197 5.81 -21.76 2.57
C ALA A 197 6.10 -22.43 3.93
N PRO A 198 7.30 -22.23 4.52
CA PRO A 198 7.60 -22.63 5.90
C PRO A 198 6.63 -21.99 6.92
N THR A 199 5.93 -20.93 6.51
CA THR A 199 4.99 -20.16 7.33
C THR A 199 3.87 -19.65 6.41
N LYS A 200 2.61 -20.04 6.68
CA LYS A 200 1.45 -19.54 5.91
C LYS A 200 1.47 -18.01 5.90
N LEU A 201 1.39 -17.37 4.73
CA LEU A 201 0.96 -15.97 4.65
C LEU A 201 -0.41 -15.89 5.34
N ALA A 202 -0.57 -14.96 6.28
CA ALA A 202 -1.69 -14.97 7.21
C ALA A 202 -3.04 -15.03 6.47
N HIS A 203 -3.96 -15.86 6.97
CA HIS A 203 -5.35 -15.99 6.52
C HIS A 203 -5.61 -16.58 5.12
N TYR A 204 -4.62 -17.11 4.42
CA TYR A 204 -4.82 -17.84 3.15
C TYR A 204 -4.44 -19.31 3.25
N ASP A 205 -5.33 -20.20 2.79
CA ASP A 205 -5.11 -21.66 2.82
C ASP A 205 -4.39 -22.21 1.58
N PHE A 206 -4.30 -21.42 0.50
CA PHE A 206 -3.59 -21.78 -0.73
C PHE A 206 -2.15 -21.24 -0.76
N ASN A 207 -1.30 -21.85 -1.58
CA ASN A 207 0.11 -21.50 -1.65
C ASN A 207 0.39 -20.25 -2.51
N LEU A 208 -0.09 -19.08 -2.06
CA LEU A 208 0.23 -17.79 -2.69
C LEU A 208 1.75 -17.54 -2.78
N TYR A 209 2.49 -18.02 -1.79
CA TYR A 209 3.93 -17.83 -1.72
C TYR A 209 4.64 -18.41 -2.96
N GLY A 210 4.24 -19.60 -3.42
CA GLY A 210 4.80 -20.22 -4.63
C GLY A 210 4.61 -19.35 -5.88
N THR A 211 3.40 -18.79 -6.04
CA THR A 211 3.05 -17.88 -7.14
C THR A 211 3.84 -16.58 -7.09
N LEU A 212 3.92 -15.95 -5.91
CA LEU A 212 4.69 -14.74 -5.68
C LEU A 212 6.17 -14.95 -5.99
N GLN A 213 6.73 -16.03 -5.46
CA GLN A 213 8.13 -16.39 -5.68
C GLN A 213 8.42 -16.58 -7.17
N LEU A 214 7.53 -17.24 -7.91
CA LEU A 214 7.69 -17.46 -9.35
C LEU A 214 7.70 -16.14 -10.13
N SER A 215 6.81 -15.20 -9.80
CA SER A 215 6.81 -13.87 -10.42
C SER A 215 8.07 -13.07 -10.07
N VAL A 216 8.50 -13.08 -8.82
CA VAL A 216 9.73 -12.42 -8.37
C VAL A 216 10.99 -13.02 -8.99
N ASP A 217 11.05 -14.35 -9.14
CA ASP A 217 12.19 -15.04 -9.78
C ASP A 217 12.29 -14.73 -11.28
N SER A 218 11.24 -14.17 -11.88
CA SER A 218 11.22 -13.75 -13.29
C SER A 218 11.70 -12.32 -13.54
N LEU A 219 12.00 -11.56 -12.48
CA LEU A 219 12.56 -10.21 -12.58
C LEU A 219 14.02 -10.24 -13.01
N GLU A 220 14.44 -9.27 -13.82
CA GLU A 220 15.87 -9.09 -14.13
C GLU A 220 16.68 -8.76 -12.87
N ASN A 221 16.15 -7.88 -12.02
CA ASN A 221 16.80 -7.48 -10.77
C ASN A 221 15.90 -7.70 -9.54
N LYS A 222 15.82 -8.97 -9.12
CA LYS A 222 15.10 -9.39 -7.92
C LYS A 222 15.53 -8.65 -6.64
N ARG A 223 16.82 -8.29 -6.52
CA ARG A 223 17.33 -7.60 -5.33
C ARG A 223 16.69 -6.23 -5.14
N LEU A 224 16.48 -5.47 -6.21
CA LEU A 224 15.83 -4.16 -6.14
C LEU A 224 14.39 -4.27 -5.63
N PHE A 225 13.65 -5.28 -6.11
CA PHE A 225 12.30 -5.58 -5.59
C PHE A 225 12.31 -5.95 -4.12
N GLU A 226 13.25 -6.80 -3.69
CA GLU A 226 13.39 -7.21 -2.29
C GLU A 226 13.72 -6.03 -1.35
N GLN A 227 14.49 -5.05 -1.82
CA GLN A 227 14.80 -3.84 -1.05
C GLN A 227 13.56 -2.97 -0.75
N LEU A 228 12.50 -3.04 -1.56
CA LEU A 228 11.25 -2.29 -1.31
C LEU A 228 10.58 -2.67 0.02
N ALA A 229 10.97 -3.81 0.61
CA ALA A 229 10.56 -4.24 1.95
C ALA A 229 10.86 -3.21 3.05
N VAL A 230 11.77 -2.26 2.80
CA VAL A 230 12.14 -1.20 3.74
C VAL A 230 10.98 -0.24 4.02
N PHE A 231 10.13 0.01 3.03
CA PHE A 231 9.12 1.06 3.08
C PHE A 231 7.90 0.64 3.91
N LYS A 232 7.19 1.65 4.44
CA LYS A 232 5.90 1.44 5.09
C LYS A 232 4.82 1.04 4.06
N ARG A 233 3.69 0.51 4.54
CA ARG A 233 2.50 0.15 3.76
C ARG A 233 1.71 1.38 3.30
N VAL A 234 2.34 2.21 2.48
CA VAL A 234 1.77 3.44 1.92
C VAL A 234 2.17 3.55 0.44
N GLY A 235 1.64 4.55 -0.27
CA GLY A 235 2.21 4.90 -1.58
C GLY A 235 3.65 5.36 -1.41
N ILE A 236 4.57 4.76 -2.18
CA ILE A 236 6.00 5.01 -2.10
C ILE A 236 6.41 5.86 -3.30
N PRO A 237 6.88 7.09 -3.11
CA PRO A 237 7.29 7.95 -4.23
C PRO A 237 8.54 7.42 -4.90
N ILE A 238 8.62 7.59 -6.22
CA ILE A 238 9.78 7.16 -7.02
C ILE A 238 11.09 7.82 -6.57
N GLN A 239 11.05 9.04 -6.03
CA GLN A 239 12.25 9.71 -5.50
C GLN A 239 12.87 8.93 -4.33
N SER A 240 12.03 8.46 -3.39
CA SER A 240 12.47 7.65 -2.26
C SER A 240 13.04 6.30 -2.72
N ILE A 241 12.47 5.70 -3.77
CA ILE A 241 12.96 4.45 -4.35
C ILE A 241 14.31 4.66 -5.05
N ALA A 242 14.44 5.74 -5.83
CA ALA A 242 15.70 6.14 -6.44
C ALA A 242 16.79 6.41 -5.39
N SER A 243 16.41 6.96 -4.22
CA SER A 243 17.34 7.11 -3.08
C SER A 243 17.80 5.77 -2.54
N LEU A 244 16.87 4.83 -2.34
CA LEU A 244 17.19 3.48 -1.88
C LEU A 244 18.14 2.73 -2.81
N TRP A 245 17.95 2.89 -4.12
CA TRP A 245 18.72 2.20 -5.16
C TRP A 245 19.98 2.99 -5.58
N ASP A 246 20.18 4.19 -5.02
CA ASP A 246 21.28 5.10 -5.34
C ASP A 246 21.40 5.36 -6.86
N CYS A 247 20.27 5.65 -7.51
CA CYS A 247 20.18 5.85 -8.95
C CYS A 247 19.30 7.05 -9.33
N GLU A 248 19.24 7.37 -10.62
CA GLU A 248 18.33 8.39 -11.13
C GLU A 248 16.87 7.91 -11.16
N LYS A 249 15.91 8.86 -11.11
CA LYS A 249 14.48 8.53 -11.23
C LYS A 249 14.14 7.80 -12.52
N SER A 250 14.77 8.16 -13.63
CA SER A 250 14.60 7.54 -14.94
C SER A 250 14.96 6.06 -14.91
N GLU A 251 16.07 5.71 -14.26
CA GLU A 251 16.52 4.33 -14.06
C GLU A 251 15.59 3.56 -13.12
N ALA A 252 15.22 4.17 -11.98
CA ALA A 252 14.25 3.57 -11.06
C ALA A 252 12.90 3.30 -11.75
N HIS A 253 12.47 4.21 -12.64
CA HIS A 253 11.21 4.07 -13.37
C HIS A 253 11.20 2.83 -14.27
N LEU A 254 12.29 2.52 -14.96
CA LEU A 254 12.39 1.32 -15.82
C LEU A 254 12.14 0.03 -15.01
N HIS A 255 12.76 -0.08 -13.84
CA HIS A 255 12.56 -1.21 -12.94
C HIS A 255 11.14 -1.27 -12.37
N LEU A 256 10.56 -0.12 -12.00
CA LEU A 256 9.18 -0.07 -11.49
C LEU A 256 8.15 -0.45 -12.56
N ILE A 257 8.36 -0.06 -13.82
CA ILE A 257 7.50 -0.48 -14.93
C ILE A 257 7.60 -1.98 -15.18
N GLU A 258 8.79 -2.57 -15.12
CA GLU A 258 8.95 -4.03 -15.21
C GLU A 258 8.16 -4.74 -14.09
N MET A 259 8.32 -4.29 -12.84
CA MET A 259 7.63 -4.86 -11.68
C MET A 259 6.10 -4.67 -11.76
N ASN A 260 5.64 -3.51 -12.24
CA ASN A 260 4.23 -3.22 -12.50
C ASN A 260 3.65 -4.15 -13.59
N ASN A 261 4.39 -4.31 -14.69
CA ASN A 261 4.02 -5.22 -15.77
C ASN A 261 3.94 -6.67 -15.30
N LYS A 262 4.67 -7.05 -14.24
CA LYS A 262 4.60 -8.38 -13.60
C LYS A 262 3.57 -8.47 -12.47
N SER A 263 2.76 -7.42 -12.26
CA SER A 263 1.76 -7.33 -11.18
C SER A 263 2.33 -7.50 -9.77
N LEU A 264 3.63 -7.25 -9.58
CA LEU A 264 4.30 -7.31 -8.27
C LEU A 264 4.08 -6.04 -7.45
N LEU A 265 3.76 -4.94 -8.12
CA LEU A 265 3.34 -3.67 -7.55
C LEU A 265 2.38 -2.98 -8.54
N THR A 266 1.78 -1.88 -8.11
CA THR A 266 1.06 -0.95 -8.99
C THR A 266 1.81 0.36 -9.03
N TYR A 267 2.14 0.86 -10.22
CA TYR A 267 2.75 2.18 -10.41
C TYR A 267 1.69 3.18 -10.91
N ASP A 268 1.47 4.24 -10.13
CA ASP A 268 0.61 5.38 -10.47
C ASP A 268 1.50 6.44 -11.15
N GLU A 269 1.41 6.56 -12.48
CA GLU A 269 2.24 7.49 -13.25
C GLU A 269 1.95 8.95 -12.90
N GLU A 270 0.67 9.29 -12.70
CA GLU A 270 0.23 10.66 -12.39
C GLU A 270 0.83 11.14 -11.07
N LYS A 271 0.81 10.28 -10.05
CA LYS A 271 1.42 10.59 -8.76
C LYS A 271 2.92 10.30 -8.72
N SER A 272 3.45 9.52 -9.65
CA SER A 272 4.82 8.97 -9.59
C SER A 272 5.07 8.19 -8.30
N HIS A 273 4.11 7.35 -7.91
CA HIS A 273 4.16 6.51 -6.71
C HIS A 273 3.97 5.04 -7.06
N CYS A 274 4.60 4.15 -6.30
CA CYS A 274 4.31 2.72 -6.32
C CYS A 274 3.51 2.30 -5.09
N VAL A 275 2.63 1.31 -5.25
CA VAL A 275 1.84 0.72 -4.18
C VAL A 275 2.08 -0.79 -4.21
N LEU A 276 2.51 -1.34 -3.07
CA LEU A 276 2.60 -2.77 -2.86
C LEU A 276 1.30 -3.27 -2.23
N HIS A 277 0.74 -4.35 -2.78
CA HIS A 277 -0.37 -5.04 -2.15
C HIS A 277 0.08 -5.64 -0.81
N ASP A 278 -0.79 -5.70 0.20
CA ASP A 278 -0.43 -6.17 1.54
C ASP A 278 0.25 -7.54 1.55
N LEU A 279 -0.25 -8.46 0.73
CA LEU A 279 0.33 -9.80 0.56
C LEU A 279 1.74 -9.77 -0.06
N MET A 280 2.06 -8.79 -0.91
CA MET A 280 3.42 -8.57 -1.40
C MET A 280 4.32 -8.07 -0.27
N VAL A 281 3.81 -7.14 0.54
CA VAL A 281 4.54 -6.63 1.71
C VAL A 281 4.77 -7.76 2.71
N ASP A 282 3.78 -8.61 2.97
CA ASP A 282 3.92 -9.77 3.85
C ASP A 282 4.98 -10.74 3.32
N TYR A 283 4.96 -11.04 2.01
CA TYR A 283 5.99 -11.87 1.37
C TYR A 283 7.41 -11.28 1.52
N LEU A 284 7.55 -9.98 1.31
CA LEU A 284 8.81 -9.26 1.46
C LEU A 284 9.27 -9.23 2.93
N GLN A 285 8.36 -8.96 3.86
CA GLN A 285 8.65 -8.82 5.29
C GLN A 285 8.87 -10.16 5.99
N GLN A 286 8.22 -11.26 5.57
CA GLN A 286 8.49 -12.59 6.10
C GLN A 286 9.99 -12.92 6.03
N ARG A 287 10.62 -12.57 4.90
CA ARG A 287 12.07 -12.73 4.71
C ARG A 287 12.90 -11.83 5.62
N LEU A 288 12.39 -10.68 6.06
CA LEU A 288 13.05 -9.81 7.03
C LEU A 288 12.94 -10.32 8.48
N TYR A 289 11.93 -11.13 8.82
CA TYR A 289 11.64 -11.51 10.21
C TYR A 289 11.90 -12.99 10.54
N SER A 290 12.15 -13.85 9.56
CA SER A 290 12.25 -15.31 9.77
C SER A 290 13.56 -15.80 10.41
N HIS A 291 14.58 -14.95 10.62
CA HIS A 291 15.85 -15.34 11.25
C HIS A 291 16.46 -14.23 12.14
N ASN A 292 17.14 -14.61 13.23
CA ASN A 292 17.87 -13.67 14.12
C ASN A 292 18.97 -12.87 13.37
N SER A 293 19.49 -13.38 12.26
CA SER A 293 20.41 -12.67 11.36
C SER A 293 19.78 -11.50 10.59
N ASN A 294 18.45 -11.37 10.59
CA ASN A 294 17.75 -10.42 9.73
C ASN A 294 17.39 -9.11 10.45
N GLN A 295 17.61 -9.00 11.77
CA GLN A 295 17.63 -7.68 12.42
C GLN A 295 18.72 -6.79 11.81
N ASP A 296 19.90 -7.36 11.54
CA ASP A 296 21.00 -6.65 10.88
C ASP A 296 20.67 -6.32 9.42
N TYR A 297 19.94 -7.20 8.73
CA TYR A 297 19.47 -6.91 7.38
C TYR A 297 18.46 -5.76 7.35
N ARG A 298 17.47 -5.74 8.27
CA ARG A 298 16.52 -4.62 8.37
C ARG A 298 17.25 -3.31 8.72
N LYS A 299 18.18 -3.35 9.68
CA LYS A 299 19.00 -2.18 10.05
C LYS A 299 19.80 -1.68 8.86
N SER A 300 20.55 -2.55 8.18
CA SER A 300 21.35 -2.19 7.02
C SER A 300 20.52 -1.65 5.87
N LEU A 301 19.34 -2.22 5.60
CA LEU A 301 18.46 -1.74 4.54
C LEU A 301 17.89 -0.34 4.85
N ASN A 302 17.50 -0.09 6.10
CA ASN A 302 17.10 1.25 6.53
C ASN A 302 18.29 2.22 6.45
N LYS A 303 19.50 1.77 6.81
CA LYS A 303 20.73 2.56 6.65
C LYS A 303 20.99 2.92 5.19
N THR A 304 20.85 1.97 4.25
CA THR A 304 20.98 2.22 2.81
C THR A 304 20.00 3.30 2.34
N LEU A 305 18.73 3.25 2.78
CA LEU A 305 17.76 4.28 2.44
C LEU A 305 18.18 5.68 2.94
N ILE A 306 18.61 5.79 4.20
CA ILE A 306 19.04 7.07 4.78
C ILE A 306 20.31 7.60 4.12
N ASP A 307 21.29 6.73 3.87
CA ASP A 307 22.53 7.08 3.18
C ASP A 307 22.22 7.59 1.76
N GLY A 308 21.29 6.94 1.05
CA GLY A 308 20.79 7.37 -0.26
C GLY A 308 20.12 8.74 -0.24
N TYR A 309 19.24 8.99 0.74
CA TYR A 309 18.67 10.34 0.92
C TYR A 309 19.75 11.40 1.14
N ARG A 310 20.72 11.09 2.01
CA ARG A 310 21.84 12.00 2.32
C ARG A 310 22.65 12.32 1.08
N ASN A 311 22.90 11.33 0.23
CA ASN A 311 23.63 11.52 -1.02
C ASN A 311 22.86 12.46 -1.96
N GLN A 312 21.56 12.23 -2.14
CA GLN A 312 20.72 13.04 -3.03
C GLN A 312 20.53 14.48 -2.55
N CYS A 313 20.57 14.73 -1.24
CA CYS A 313 20.50 16.09 -0.68
C CYS A 313 21.88 16.67 -0.32
N HIS A 314 22.97 16.00 -0.67
CA HIS A 314 24.35 16.40 -0.35
C HIS A 314 24.57 16.72 1.14
N GLY A 315 23.90 15.96 2.02
CA GLY A 315 23.96 16.15 3.47
C GLY A 315 23.10 17.30 4.01
N LYS A 316 22.36 18.02 3.17
CA LYS A 316 21.46 19.11 3.57
C LYS A 316 20.01 18.60 3.57
N TRP A 317 19.55 18.06 4.69
CA TRP A 317 18.28 17.33 4.79
C TRP A 317 17.07 18.16 4.35
N ASN A 318 17.09 19.47 4.59
CA ASN A 318 16.06 20.42 4.19
C ASN A 318 15.93 20.64 2.66
N THR A 319 16.93 20.24 1.88
CA THR A 319 16.94 20.42 0.43
C THR A 319 16.33 19.25 -0.35
N PHE A 320 16.05 18.14 0.33
CA PHE A 320 15.37 17.01 -0.31
C PHE A 320 13.94 17.43 -0.69
N PRO A 321 13.46 17.09 -1.90
CA PRO A 321 12.13 17.48 -2.36
C PRO A 321 11.04 16.87 -1.47
N ASP A 322 9.94 17.61 -1.32
CA ASP A 322 8.74 17.05 -0.70
C ASP A 322 8.12 16.02 -1.66
N ASP A 323 8.41 14.75 -1.40
CA ASP A 323 7.86 13.61 -2.13
C ASP A 323 6.69 12.94 -1.40
N GLY A 324 6.24 13.53 -0.29
CA GLY A 324 5.17 12.99 0.57
C GLY A 324 5.59 11.82 1.47
N TYR A 325 6.82 11.31 1.37
CA TYR A 325 7.30 10.19 2.18
C TYR A 325 8.52 10.52 3.04
N PHE A 326 9.49 11.27 2.51
CA PHE A 326 10.74 11.58 3.17
C PHE A 326 10.52 12.29 4.52
N TYR A 327 9.92 13.48 4.54
CA TYR A 327 9.74 14.26 5.77
C TYR A 327 8.89 13.55 6.84
N PRO A 328 7.80 12.83 6.50
CA PRO A 328 7.04 12.09 7.49
C PRO A 328 7.72 10.83 8.05
N ASN A 329 8.73 10.27 7.36
CA ASN A 329 9.29 8.95 7.70
C ASN A 329 10.81 8.92 7.93
N LEU A 330 11.53 10.02 7.70
CA LEU A 330 12.98 10.08 7.82
C LEU A 330 13.47 9.59 9.19
N ILE A 331 12.92 10.15 10.27
CA ILE A 331 13.29 9.80 11.64
C ILE A 331 12.94 8.35 11.96
N TYR A 332 11.78 7.86 11.51
CA TYR A 332 11.39 6.47 11.68
C TYR A 332 12.44 5.50 11.11
N HIS A 333 12.92 5.77 9.88
CA HIS A 333 13.94 4.94 9.24
C HIS A 333 15.31 5.07 9.92
N ALA A 334 15.70 6.28 10.31
CA ALA A 334 16.98 6.53 11.00
C ALA A 334 17.04 5.83 12.38
N LEU A 335 15.93 5.79 13.12
CA LEU A 335 15.81 5.06 14.38
C LEU A 335 15.96 3.54 14.19
N ILE A 336 15.34 2.97 13.15
CA ILE A 336 15.48 1.54 12.83
C ILE A 336 16.90 1.21 12.37
N ALA A 337 17.51 2.10 11.59
CA ALA A 337 18.89 1.96 11.15
C ALA A 337 19.89 2.03 12.30
N GLU A 338 19.46 2.48 13.49
CA GLU A 338 20.32 2.65 14.66
C GLU A 338 21.55 3.54 14.36
N ASN A 339 21.37 4.50 13.46
CA ASN A 339 22.45 5.35 12.95
C ASN A 339 22.46 6.69 13.71
N ASP A 340 23.21 6.70 14.81
CA ASP A 340 23.28 7.84 15.75
C ASP A 340 23.83 9.11 15.08
N GLU A 341 24.73 8.98 14.10
CA GLU A 341 25.31 10.11 13.36
C GLU A 341 24.23 10.85 12.55
N HIS A 342 23.43 10.12 11.76
CA HIS A 342 22.35 10.72 10.98
C HIS A 342 21.25 11.26 11.89
N LEU A 343 20.89 10.53 12.95
CA LEU A 343 19.91 11.01 13.92
C LEU A 343 20.34 12.34 14.54
N GLN A 344 21.60 12.45 14.98
CA GLN A 344 22.12 13.70 15.52
C GLN A 344 22.15 14.80 14.46
N SER A 345 22.57 14.48 13.23
CA SER A 345 22.61 15.44 12.12
C SER A 345 21.25 16.00 11.77
N ILE A 346 20.20 15.18 11.72
CA ILE A 346 18.83 15.61 11.40
C ILE A 346 18.24 16.40 12.58
N MET A 347 18.41 15.90 13.80
CA MET A 347 17.83 16.48 15.01
C MET A 347 18.50 17.79 15.46
N THR A 348 19.57 18.20 14.79
CA THR A 348 20.22 19.50 14.99
C THR A 348 20.06 20.43 13.77
N ASP A 349 19.34 19.99 12.73
CA ASP A 349 19.06 20.76 11.52
C ASP A 349 17.74 21.54 11.67
N PHE A 350 17.86 22.81 12.08
CA PHE A 350 16.70 23.71 12.21
C PHE A 350 16.01 24.03 10.88
N ASP A 351 16.74 24.00 9.76
CA ASP A 351 16.16 24.25 8.45
C ASP A 351 15.27 23.06 8.05
N TRP A 352 15.70 21.83 8.34
CA TRP A 352 14.89 20.63 8.12
C TRP A 352 13.64 20.64 9.01
N MET A 353 13.78 20.99 10.30
CA MET A 353 12.63 21.09 11.21
C MET A 353 11.61 22.12 10.72
N THR A 354 12.08 23.30 10.30
CA THR A 354 11.22 24.35 9.74
C THR A 354 10.51 23.84 8.49
N ARG A 355 11.25 23.21 7.57
CA ARG A 355 10.70 22.69 6.33
C ARG A 355 9.67 21.58 6.57
N LYS A 356 9.92 20.70 7.53
CA LYS A 356 8.98 19.66 7.95
C LYS A 356 7.67 20.27 8.45
N ILE A 357 7.73 21.27 9.34
CA ILE A 357 6.52 21.94 9.87
C ILE A 357 5.70 22.59 8.75
N GLU A 358 6.36 23.21 7.76
CA GLU A 358 5.70 23.79 6.60
C GLU A 358 4.95 22.74 5.75
N ILE A 359 5.62 21.61 5.46
CA ILE A 359 5.07 20.50 4.66
C ILE A 359 3.90 19.85 5.39
N ASP A 360 4.11 19.50 6.66
CA ASP A 360 3.12 18.85 7.49
C ASP A 360 1.97 19.79 7.86
N ARG A 361 2.17 21.12 7.70
CA ARG A 361 1.27 22.20 8.12
C ARG A 361 0.88 22.13 9.60
N THR A 362 1.72 21.49 10.41
CA THR A 362 1.53 21.31 11.84
C THR A 362 2.85 20.96 12.52
N ILE A 363 3.03 21.41 13.77
CA ILE A 363 4.19 21.03 14.60
C ILE A 363 4.07 19.61 15.17
N TYR A 364 2.87 19.03 15.14
CA TYR A 364 2.54 17.77 15.82
C TYR A 364 3.44 16.59 15.41
N TYR A 365 3.79 16.47 14.13
CA TYR A 365 4.64 15.36 13.67
C TYR A 365 6.09 15.51 14.09
N LEU A 366 6.59 16.74 14.16
CA LEU A 366 7.93 16.99 14.70
C LEU A 366 8.00 16.63 16.19
N ASP A 367 6.97 16.98 16.97
CA ASP A 367 6.87 16.58 18.38
C ASP A 367 6.87 15.05 18.56
N CYS A 368 6.13 14.34 17.71
CA CYS A 368 6.16 12.87 17.68
C CYS A 368 7.56 12.32 17.38
N ASP A 369 8.26 12.88 16.40
CA ASP A 369 9.60 12.45 16.01
C ASP A 369 10.64 12.71 17.12
N LEU A 370 10.57 13.86 17.77
CA LEU A 370 11.40 14.21 18.93
C LEU A 370 11.15 13.27 20.10
N THR A 371 9.89 12.97 20.40
CA THR A 371 9.52 12.03 21.47
C THR A 371 10.08 10.63 21.20
N ASN A 372 9.95 10.13 19.96
CA ASN A 372 10.49 8.83 19.56
C ASN A 372 12.03 8.80 19.68
N TYR A 373 12.71 9.87 19.32
CA TYR A 373 14.17 9.97 19.42
C TYR A 373 14.65 10.02 20.88
N ILE A 374 13.98 10.79 21.75
CA ILE A 374 14.27 10.81 23.19
C ILE A 374 14.13 9.41 23.80
N ASP A 375 13.06 8.68 23.45
CA ASP A 375 12.85 7.33 23.97
C ASP A 375 13.88 6.32 23.45
N TYR A 376 14.34 6.49 22.21
CA TYR A 376 15.46 5.75 21.66
C TYR A 376 16.76 5.99 22.45
N LEU A 377 17.11 7.25 22.73
CA LEU A 377 18.30 7.59 23.51
C LEU A 377 18.23 7.02 24.94
N LYS A 378 17.07 7.09 25.60
CA LYS A 378 16.86 6.47 26.92
C LYS A 378 17.12 4.96 26.90
N LYS A 379 16.72 4.26 25.83
CA LYS A 379 16.95 2.83 25.68
C LYS A 379 18.43 2.54 25.46
N ARG A 380 19.12 3.30 24.59
CA ARG A 380 20.57 3.17 24.36
C ARG A 380 21.39 3.32 25.63
N ASN A 381 21.09 4.34 26.44
CA ASN A 381 21.80 4.61 27.69
C ASN A 381 21.62 3.51 28.76
N LYS A 382 20.57 2.67 28.67
CA LYS A 382 20.36 1.53 29.57
C LYS A 382 21.12 0.27 29.16
N VAL A 383 21.55 0.16 27.90
CA VAL A 383 22.31 -0.99 27.36
C VAL A 383 23.82 -0.80 27.55
N GLY A 384 24.27 0.43 27.83
CA GLY A 384 25.68 0.78 28.09
C GLY A 384 26.16 0.64 29.53
N TYR A 385 25.41 -0.03 30.42
CA TYR A 385 25.80 -0.34 31.81
C TYR A 385 25.89 -1.83 32.05
#